data_AF-A0A9D8J059-F1
#
_entry.id   AF-A0A9D8J059-F1
#
_cell.length_a   1.000
_cell.length_b   1.000
_cell.length_c   1.000
_cell.angle_alpha   90.00
_cell.angle_beta   90.00
_cell.angle_gamma   90.00
#
_symmetry.space_group_name_H-M   'P 1'
#
loop_
_entity.id
_entity.type
_entity.pdbx_description
1 polymer ?
#
loop_
_entity_poly.entity_id
_entity_poly.type
_entity_poly.pdbx_seq_one_letter_code
_entity_poly.pdbx_strand_id
1 'polypeptide(L)'
;MDTIQIRGARTHNLKNIDLELPRNKLIVITGLSGSGKSSLAFDTIFAEGQRRYVESLSAYARQFLSIMEKPDVDHIEGLSPAISIEQKSTSHNPRSTVGTITEIYDYLRLLFARVGTPRCPEHGISLEAQTISQMVDHLLSQPEDSRWMLLAPVVSGRKGEHAQLLEGLRGQGFIRARIDGEVYELDDPPKLDLKRKHTIEVVVDRFKVRGGLSQRLAESFETALRLAEGISLAVSLDEPGTELVYSDKYACPHCGYSLSELEPRIFSFNNPRGACTHCDGLGVMQFFDPQRVVHDPQLSLAGGAVRGWDRRNAYYFQMLRSLGEHYGFDPEQPFASLPEPIRHVVLHGSGGEVIAFHVPGARGQTLTHHHSFEGILPNMERRYRETDSVLVREELAKYLSSRPCPECEGTRLNRAARHVFVADTTLPTLTEWPIRRSSAFFDQLTLAGRRGDVAAKIVKEIRARLQFLVNVGLDYLSLNRSADTLSGGEAQRIRLASQVGAGLVGVMYVLDEPSIGLHQRDNQRLLDTLVRLR
;
A
#
# COMPACT_ATOMS: atom_id res chain seq x y z
N MET A 1 9.17 28.67 -37.20
CA MET A 1 7.80 29.21 -37.27
C MET A 1 7.40 29.61 -35.88
N ASP A 2 7.15 30.91 -35.68
CA ASP A 2 6.90 31.51 -34.38
C ASP A 2 5.40 31.64 -34.07
N THR A 3 4.55 31.20 -34.99
CA THR A 3 3.09 31.26 -34.91
C THR A 3 2.47 29.91 -35.28
N ILE A 4 1.34 29.59 -34.65
CA ILE A 4 0.44 28.49 -35.02
C ILE A 4 -0.62 29.10 -35.95
N GLN A 5 -0.71 28.61 -37.19
CA GLN A 5 -1.66 29.10 -38.18
C GLN A 5 -2.78 28.08 -38.36
N ILE A 6 -4.02 28.52 -38.20
CA ILE A 6 -5.23 27.71 -38.35
C ILE A 6 -6.06 28.34 -39.46
N ARG A 7 -6.41 27.57 -40.48
CA ARG A 7 -7.22 28.00 -41.63
C ARG A 7 -8.47 27.14 -41.77
N GLY A 8 -9.62 27.80 -41.89
CA GLY A 8 -10.90 27.17 -42.16
C GLY A 8 -11.36 26.18 -41.09
N ALA A 9 -11.24 26.52 -39.80
CA ALA A 9 -11.76 25.66 -38.74
C ALA A 9 -13.30 25.70 -38.69
N ARG A 10 -13.92 24.52 -38.78
CA ARG A 10 -15.39 24.32 -38.88
C ARG A 10 -15.94 23.27 -37.91
N THR A 11 -15.12 22.79 -36.99
CA THR A 11 -15.54 21.80 -35.99
C THR A 11 -16.74 22.31 -35.17
N HIS A 12 -17.81 21.52 -35.09
CA HIS A 12 -19.09 21.87 -34.44
C HIS A 12 -19.73 23.17 -34.96
N ASN A 13 -19.71 24.24 -34.16
CA ASN A 13 -20.38 25.51 -34.48
C ASN A 13 -19.43 26.59 -35.02
N LEU A 14 -18.16 26.25 -35.23
CA LEU A 14 -17.17 27.16 -35.81
C LEU A 14 -17.54 27.54 -37.25
N LYS A 15 -17.44 28.83 -37.58
CA LYS A 15 -17.89 29.39 -38.86
C LYS A 15 -16.75 29.63 -39.83
N ASN A 16 -16.01 28.56 -40.17
CA ASN A 16 -14.87 28.60 -41.09
C ASN A 16 -13.85 29.68 -40.73
N ILE A 17 -13.35 29.61 -39.49
CA ILE A 17 -12.52 30.66 -38.91
C ILE A 17 -11.03 30.46 -39.24
N ASP A 18 -10.35 31.59 -39.44
CA ASP A 18 -8.90 31.68 -39.62
C ASP A 18 -8.27 32.37 -38.41
N LEU A 19 -7.20 31.80 -37.86
CA LEU A 19 -6.54 32.31 -36.66
C LEU A 19 -5.02 32.15 -36.76
N GLU A 20 -4.30 33.14 -36.24
CA GLU A 20 -2.86 33.09 -36.03
C GLU A 20 -2.57 33.30 -34.55
N LEU A 21 -1.93 32.30 -33.92
CA LEU A 21 -1.64 32.30 -32.49
C LEU A 21 -0.13 32.36 -32.25
N PRO A 22 0.38 33.21 -31.35
CA PRO A 22 1.81 33.28 -31.07
C PRO A 22 2.29 32.06 -30.29
N ARG A 23 3.34 31.40 -30.78
CA ARG A 23 3.93 30.24 -30.12
C ARG A 23 4.73 30.66 -28.88
N ASN A 24 4.88 29.76 -27.92
CA ASN A 24 5.61 30.00 -26.65
C ASN A 24 5.05 31.18 -25.82
N LYS A 25 3.73 31.41 -25.91
CA LYS A 25 3.00 32.41 -25.13
C LYS A 25 1.83 31.73 -24.39
N LEU A 26 1.43 32.32 -23.27
CA LEU A 26 0.17 31.96 -22.61
C LEU A 26 -0.98 32.59 -23.41
N ILE A 27 -1.73 31.76 -24.11
CA ILE A 27 -2.90 32.18 -24.89
C ILE A 27 -4.16 31.87 -24.08
N VAL A 28 -5.04 32.86 -23.93
CA VAL A 28 -6.31 32.70 -23.21
C VAL A 28 -7.45 32.86 -24.22
N ILE A 29 -8.27 31.83 -24.36
CA ILE A 29 -9.47 31.84 -25.20
C ILE A 29 -10.65 32.21 -24.30
N THR A 30 -11.36 33.28 -24.64
CA THR A 30 -12.49 33.81 -23.86
C THR A 30 -13.73 34.01 -24.74
N GLY A 31 -14.91 34.07 -24.12
CA GLY A 31 -16.19 34.19 -24.81
C GLY A 31 -17.36 33.58 -24.03
N LEU A 32 -18.59 33.85 -24.47
CA LEU A 32 -19.83 33.35 -23.87
C LEU A 32 -19.90 31.82 -23.85
N SER A 33 -20.66 31.23 -22.93
CA SER A 33 -20.90 29.79 -22.94
C SER A 33 -21.53 29.36 -24.28
N GLY A 34 -21.03 28.28 -24.87
CA GLY A 34 -21.46 27.82 -26.20
C GLY A 34 -20.86 28.58 -27.39
N SER A 35 -19.97 29.57 -27.19
CA SER A 35 -19.37 30.34 -28.30
C SER A 35 -18.37 29.56 -29.18
N GLY A 36 -18.16 28.25 -28.92
CA GLY A 36 -17.20 27.43 -29.66
C GLY A 36 -15.78 27.40 -29.08
N LYS A 37 -15.56 27.88 -27.85
CA LYS A 37 -14.24 27.87 -27.19
C LYS A 37 -13.64 26.46 -27.10
N SER A 38 -14.40 25.52 -26.55
CA SER A 38 -13.98 24.13 -26.39
C SER A 38 -13.81 23.44 -27.74
N SER A 39 -14.68 23.76 -28.71
CA SER A 39 -14.57 23.26 -30.08
C SER A 39 -13.26 23.66 -30.73
N LEU A 40 -12.85 24.93 -30.60
CA LEU A 40 -11.55 25.38 -31.10
C LEU A 40 -10.37 24.79 -30.32
N ALA A 41 -10.41 24.85 -28.99
CA ALA A 41 -9.28 24.49 -28.14
C ALA A 41 -9.03 22.97 -28.08
N PHE A 42 -10.07 22.20 -27.79
CA PHE A 42 -9.99 20.76 -27.55
C PHE A 42 -10.27 19.96 -28.83
N ASP A 43 -11.40 20.23 -29.47
CA ASP A 43 -11.88 19.40 -30.59
C ASP A 43 -11.13 19.70 -31.90
N THR A 44 -10.50 20.88 -32.03
CA THR A 44 -9.65 21.22 -33.19
C THR A 44 -8.16 21.21 -32.85
N ILE A 45 -7.68 22.16 -32.02
CA ILE A 45 -6.24 22.40 -31.80
C ILE A 45 -5.56 21.23 -31.07
N PHE A 46 -6.11 20.81 -29.93
CA PHE A 46 -5.58 19.68 -29.16
C PHE A 46 -5.71 18.36 -29.94
N ALA A 47 -6.88 18.08 -30.52
CA ALA A 47 -7.14 16.88 -31.29
C ALA A 47 -6.14 16.71 -32.45
N GLU A 48 -5.90 17.77 -33.24
CA GLU A 48 -4.90 17.74 -34.32
C GLU A 48 -3.47 17.60 -33.79
N GLY A 49 -3.11 18.31 -32.72
CA GLY A 49 -1.78 18.23 -32.12
C GLY A 49 -1.45 16.86 -31.57
N GLN A 50 -2.41 16.20 -30.93
CA GLN A 50 -2.27 14.83 -30.44
C GLN A 50 -2.24 13.83 -31.60
N ARG A 51 -3.17 13.92 -32.56
CA ARG A 51 -3.26 13.00 -33.70
C ARG A 51 -1.95 12.95 -34.48
N ARG A 52 -1.40 14.12 -34.86
CA ARG A 52 -0.14 14.21 -35.61
C ARG A 52 1.03 13.57 -34.88
N TYR A 53 1.07 13.73 -33.55
CA TYR A 53 2.11 13.11 -32.73
C TYR A 53 1.94 11.59 -32.68
N VAL A 54 0.74 11.07 -32.42
CA VAL A 54 0.52 9.61 -32.34
C VAL A 54 0.69 8.92 -33.70
N GLU A 55 0.35 9.59 -34.81
CA GLU A 55 0.61 9.11 -36.18
C GLU A 55 2.11 8.96 -36.51
N SER A 56 2.98 9.62 -35.74
CA SER A 56 4.44 9.49 -35.87
C SER A 56 5.02 8.34 -35.05
N LEU A 57 4.29 7.82 -34.03
CA LEU A 57 4.82 6.81 -33.10
C LEU A 57 5.00 5.43 -33.74
N SER A 58 4.08 5.00 -34.59
CA SER A 58 4.22 3.73 -35.32
C SER A 58 3.33 3.65 -36.56
N ALA A 59 3.74 2.83 -37.54
CA ALA A 59 2.93 2.52 -38.72
C ALA A 59 1.61 1.82 -38.35
N TYR A 60 1.61 1.02 -37.29
CA TYR A 60 0.40 0.37 -36.75
C TYR A 60 -0.56 1.38 -36.13
N ALA A 61 -0.07 2.30 -35.28
CA ALA A 61 -0.91 3.34 -34.69
C ALA A 61 -1.60 4.21 -35.76
N ARG A 62 -0.92 4.48 -36.88
CA ARG A 62 -1.51 5.21 -38.01
C ARG A 62 -2.76 4.52 -38.59
N GLN A 63 -2.79 3.19 -38.65
CA GLN A 63 -3.97 2.44 -39.11
C GLN A 63 -5.17 2.53 -38.14
N PHE A 64 -4.91 2.61 -36.83
CA PHE A 64 -5.97 2.79 -35.84
C PHE A 64 -6.49 4.21 -35.81
N LEU A 65 -5.61 5.20 -35.94
CA LEU A 65 -6.00 6.62 -35.92
C LEU A 65 -6.76 7.04 -37.17
N SER A 66 -6.57 6.36 -38.31
CA SER A 66 -7.37 6.61 -39.52
C SER A 66 -8.85 6.27 -39.37
N ILE A 67 -9.25 5.58 -38.30
CA ILE A 67 -10.65 5.27 -37.97
C ILE A 67 -11.28 6.40 -37.14
N MET A 68 -10.48 7.26 -36.49
CA MET A 68 -11.00 8.38 -35.71
C MET A 68 -11.43 9.53 -36.63
N GLU A 69 -12.53 10.20 -36.27
CA GLU A 69 -12.99 11.39 -36.98
C GLU A 69 -11.92 12.49 -36.91
N LYS A 70 -11.51 12.98 -38.08
CA LYS A 70 -10.58 14.11 -38.17
C LYS A 70 -11.33 15.40 -37.87
N PRO A 71 -10.73 16.33 -37.11
CA PRO A 71 -11.30 17.66 -36.94
C PRO A 71 -11.52 18.33 -38.30
N ASP A 72 -12.69 18.94 -38.50
CA ASP A 72 -13.01 19.67 -39.74
C ASP A 72 -12.24 21.01 -39.77
N VAL A 73 -11.09 20.99 -40.45
CA VAL A 73 -10.20 22.13 -40.66
C VAL A 73 -9.47 21.97 -42.00
N ASP A 74 -9.28 23.08 -42.73
CA ASP A 74 -8.59 23.03 -44.03
C ASP A 74 -7.10 22.82 -43.86
N HIS A 75 -6.49 23.61 -42.98
CA HIS A 75 -5.06 23.56 -42.75
C HIS A 75 -4.69 24.05 -41.35
N ILE A 76 -3.76 23.35 -40.70
CA ILE A 76 -3.11 23.85 -39.49
C ILE A 76 -1.60 23.63 -39.60
N GLU A 77 -0.82 24.68 -39.34
CA GLU A 77 0.64 24.66 -39.34
C GLU A 77 1.21 25.14 -38.00
N GLY A 78 2.43 24.71 -37.66
CA GLY A 78 3.13 25.14 -36.44
C GLY A 78 2.66 24.48 -35.14
N LEU A 79 1.79 23.47 -35.20
CA LEU A 79 1.34 22.73 -34.02
C LEU A 79 2.48 21.93 -33.37
N SER A 80 2.50 22.00 -32.04
CA SER A 80 3.36 21.15 -31.22
C SER A 80 2.56 19.94 -30.71
N PRO A 81 3.22 18.86 -30.26
CA PRO A 81 2.53 17.79 -29.54
C PRO A 81 1.70 18.38 -28.40
N ALA A 82 0.42 18.01 -28.34
CA ALA A 82 -0.55 18.64 -27.45
C ALA A 82 -0.91 17.74 -26.27
N ILE A 83 -1.07 18.33 -25.09
CA ILE A 83 -1.54 17.66 -23.87
C ILE A 83 -2.74 18.43 -23.32
N SER A 84 -3.87 17.73 -23.14
CA SER A 84 -5.07 18.31 -22.53
C SER A 84 -5.08 18.10 -21.01
N ILE A 85 -5.55 19.13 -20.31
CA ILE A 85 -5.79 19.12 -18.87
C ILE A 85 -7.25 19.54 -18.63
N GLU A 86 -8.14 18.59 -18.88
CA GLU A 86 -9.60 18.71 -18.72
C GLU A 86 -10.08 18.27 -17.33
N GLN A 87 -11.32 18.64 -16.99
CA GLN A 87 -12.03 18.21 -15.78
C GLN A 87 -12.67 16.81 -15.87
N LYS A 88 -12.37 16.04 -16.93
CA LYS A 88 -12.87 14.66 -17.03
C LYS A 88 -12.38 13.85 -15.85
N SER A 89 -13.31 13.13 -15.22
CA SER A 89 -13.05 12.35 -14.01
C SER A 89 -11.83 11.45 -14.21
N THR A 90 -10.90 11.52 -13.26
CA THR A 90 -9.85 10.53 -13.12
C THR A 90 -10.51 9.14 -13.05
N SER A 91 -9.97 8.19 -13.81
CA SER A 91 -10.44 6.80 -13.84
C SER A 91 -10.83 6.31 -12.44
N HIS A 92 -12.03 5.76 -12.32
CA HIS A 92 -12.56 5.22 -11.07
C HIS A 92 -11.85 3.92 -10.71
N ASN A 93 -10.65 4.05 -10.16
CA ASN A 93 -9.86 2.92 -9.68
C ASN A 93 -9.61 3.10 -8.18
N PRO A 94 -10.20 2.24 -7.33
CA PRO A 94 -10.11 2.37 -5.87
C PRO A 94 -8.68 2.23 -5.34
N ARG A 95 -7.76 1.67 -6.14
CA ARG A 95 -6.34 1.57 -5.80
C ARG A 95 -5.56 2.85 -6.09
N SER A 96 -6.10 3.78 -6.88
CA SER A 96 -5.41 5.03 -7.20
C SER A 96 -5.49 6.03 -6.05
N THR A 97 -4.34 6.63 -5.72
CA THR A 97 -4.22 7.69 -4.72
C THR A 97 -3.57 8.92 -5.33
N VAL A 98 -3.60 10.04 -4.60
CA VAL A 98 -2.83 11.25 -4.97
C VAL A 98 -1.36 10.92 -5.19
N GLY A 99 -0.76 10.10 -4.32
CA GLY A 99 0.63 9.68 -4.42
C GLY A 99 0.95 8.85 -5.67
N THR A 100 0.03 7.99 -6.12
CA THR A 100 0.25 7.21 -7.35
C THR A 100 0.05 8.03 -8.62
N ILE A 101 -0.95 8.93 -8.65
CA ILE A 101 -1.19 9.78 -9.82
C ILE A 101 -0.04 10.78 -10.04
N THR A 102 0.55 11.26 -8.95
CA THR A 102 1.68 12.21 -8.99
C THR A 102 3.04 11.54 -9.13
N GLU A 103 3.09 10.20 -9.17
CA GLU A 103 4.30 9.37 -9.14
C GLU A 103 5.20 9.59 -7.89
N ILE A 104 4.80 10.46 -6.96
CA ILE A 104 5.55 10.71 -5.72
C ILE A 104 5.69 9.40 -4.93
N TYR A 105 4.64 8.58 -4.91
CA TYR A 105 4.67 7.29 -4.24
C TYR A 105 5.73 6.35 -4.83
N ASP A 106 6.02 6.41 -6.13
CA ASP A 106 7.05 5.57 -6.75
C ASP A 106 8.46 6.00 -6.37
N TYR A 107 8.71 7.31 -6.28
CA TYR A 107 9.96 7.82 -5.71
C TYR A 107 10.10 7.50 -4.23
N LEU A 108 9.01 7.53 -3.45
CA LEU A 108 9.02 7.10 -2.05
C LEU A 108 9.37 5.62 -1.94
N ARG A 109 8.77 4.75 -2.76
CA ARG A 109 9.11 3.32 -2.80
C ARG A 109 10.59 3.10 -3.11
N LEU A 110 11.14 3.86 -4.05
CA LEU A 110 12.56 3.82 -4.39
C LEU A 110 13.44 4.29 -3.22
N LEU A 111 13.07 5.38 -2.56
CA LEU A 111 13.78 5.92 -1.40
C LEU A 111 13.83 4.90 -0.25
N PHE A 112 12.68 4.34 0.13
CA PHE A 112 12.57 3.37 1.21
C PHE A 112 13.29 2.06 0.89
N ALA A 113 13.32 1.63 -0.37
CA ALA A 113 14.09 0.45 -0.77
C ALA A 113 15.60 0.66 -0.71
N ARG A 114 16.08 1.88 -1.04
CA ARG A 114 17.53 2.15 -1.10
C ARG A 114 18.14 2.58 0.22
N VAL A 115 17.37 3.26 1.06
CA VAL A 115 17.89 3.94 2.26
C VAL A 115 17.13 3.58 3.53
N GLY A 116 15.99 2.88 3.39
CA GLY A 116 15.20 2.46 4.53
C GLY A 116 15.93 1.45 5.40
N THR A 117 15.86 1.65 6.71
CA THR A 117 16.30 0.68 7.72
C THR A 117 15.11 -0.15 8.16
N PRO A 118 15.06 -1.45 7.86
CA PRO A 118 14.00 -2.32 8.34
C PRO A 118 14.18 -2.54 9.85
N ARG A 119 13.09 -2.56 10.59
CA ARG A 119 13.07 -2.86 12.03
C ARG A 119 12.21 -4.08 12.28
N CYS A 120 12.57 -4.85 13.31
CA CYS A 120 11.73 -5.95 13.76
C CYS A 120 10.36 -5.42 14.23
N PRO A 121 9.23 -5.96 13.76
CA PRO A 121 7.91 -5.53 14.21
C PRO A 121 7.61 -5.77 15.70
N GLU A 122 8.34 -6.67 16.35
CA GLU A 122 8.08 -7.07 17.76
C GLU A 122 9.10 -6.45 18.71
N HIS A 123 10.37 -6.40 18.31
CA HIS A 123 11.46 -5.94 19.16
C HIS A 123 11.93 -4.51 18.83
N GLY A 124 11.52 -3.94 17.68
CA GLY A 124 11.93 -2.59 17.26
C GLY A 124 13.41 -2.44 16.87
N ILE A 125 14.18 -3.53 16.90
CA ILE A 125 15.62 -3.52 16.60
C ILE A 125 15.84 -3.36 15.10
N SER A 126 16.81 -2.52 14.72
CA SER A 126 17.26 -2.34 13.35
C SER A 126 17.83 -3.65 12.80
N LEU A 127 17.29 -4.09 11.67
CA LEU A 127 17.78 -5.24 10.93
C LEU A 127 18.78 -4.69 9.91
N GLU A 128 20.05 -5.10 10.02
CA GLU A 128 21.07 -4.74 9.05
C GLU A 128 21.61 -6.01 8.41
N ALA A 129 21.51 -6.08 7.08
CA ALA A 129 22.18 -7.11 6.30
C ALA A 129 23.59 -6.61 5.98
N GLN A 130 24.60 -7.44 6.27
CA GLN A 130 26.00 -7.15 5.98
C GLN A 130 26.56 -8.21 5.03
N THR A 131 27.46 -7.81 4.14
CA THR A 131 28.23 -8.77 3.34
C THR A 131 29.34 -9.38 4.17
N ILE A 132 29.79 -10.59 3.85
CA ILE A 132 30.91 -11.24 4.56
C ILE A 132 32.13 -10.32 4.63
N SER A 133 32.47 -9.62 3.54
CA SER A 133 33.56 -8.64 3.54
C SER A 133 33.36 -7.52 4.56
N GLN A 134 32.16 -6.95 4.66
CA GLN A 134 31.84 -5.92 5.66
C GLN A 134 31.89 -6.46 7.09
N MET A 135 31.43 -7.70 7.31
CA MET A 135 31.52 -8.36 8.62
C MET A 135 32.99 -8.53 9.05
N VAL A 136 33.83 -8.98 8.13
CA VAL A 136 35.28 -9.13 8.34
C VAL A 136 35.93 -7.77 8.61
N ASP A 137 35.64 -6.75 7.80
CA ASP A 137 36.19 -5.40 7.96
C ASP A 137 35.77 -4.77 9.30
N HIS A 138 34.50 -4.94 9.71
CA HIS A 138 33.99 -4.45 10.98
C HIS A 138 34.69 -5.13 12.16
N LEU A 139 34.91 -6.44 12.08
CA LEU A 139 35.56 -7.20 13.14
C LEU A 139 37.07 -6.89 13.20
N LEU A 140 37.72 -6.65 12.07
CA LEU A 140 39.11 -6.18 12.01
C LEU A 140 39.30 -4.74 12.49
N SER A 141 38.24 -3.93 12.55
CA SER A 141 38.29 -2.55 13.09
C SER A 141 38.33 -2.47 14.62
N GLN A 142 38.15 -3.61 15.30
CA GLN A 142 38.23 -3.73 16.76
C GLN A 142 39.69 -3.58 17.25
N PRO A 143 39.93 -3.34 18.55
CA PRO A 143 41.27 -3.13 19.08
C PRO A 143 42.23 -4.25 18.71
N GLU A 144 43.45 -3.88 18.28
CA GLU A 144 44.50 -4.86 17.99
C GLU A 144 44.74 -5.76 19.20
N ASP A 145 44.99 -7.03 18.93
CA ASP A 145 45.23 -8.06 19.93
C ASP A 145 44.03 -8.43 20.84
N SER A 146 42.81 -7.95 20.56
CA SER A 146 41.59 -8.43 21.21
C SER A 146 41.24 -9.87 20.80
N ARG A 147 40.75 -10.69 21.75
CA ARG A 147 40.38 -12.10 21.54
C ARG A 147 38.89 -12.22 21.31
N TRP A 148 38.51 -12.82 20.19
CA TRP A 148 37.11 -13.02 19.80
C TRP A 148 36.81 -14.49 19.51
N MET A 149 35.55 -14.85 19.70
CA MET A 149 34.98 -16.14 19.34
C MET A 149 33.83 -15.94 18.36
N LEU A 150 33.89 -16.61 17.21
CA LEU A 150 32.80 -16.64 16.24
C LEU A 150 31.89 -17.84 16.53
N LEU A 151 30.61 -17.54 16.71
CA LEU A 151 29.57 -18.46 17.09
C LEU A 151 28.49 -18.52 15.99
N ALA A 152 27.95 -19.71 15.75
CA ALA A 152 26.78 -19.92 14.91
C ALA A 152 25.58 -20.31 15.79
N PRO A 153 24.57 -19.43 15.98
CA PRO A 153 23.39 -19.74 16.80
C PRO A 153 22.45 -20.69 16.06
N VAL A 154 22.64 -22.00 16.25
CA VAL A 154 21.83 -23.03 15.60
C VAL A 154 20.45 -23.15 16.26
N VAL A 155 20.38 -22.94 17.58
CA VAL A 155 19.12 -22.97 18.33
C VAL A 155 19.04 -21.75 19.24
N SER A 156 17.97 -20.97 19.10
CA SER A 156 17.67 -19.83 19.98
C SER A 156 16.35 -20.05 20.72
N GLY A 157 16.41 -20.30 22.03
CA GLY A 157 15.22 -20.33 22.91
C GLY A 157 14.16 -21.40 22.59
N ARG A 158 14.53 -22.55 22.03
CA ARG A 158 13.60 -23.66 21.73
C ARG A 158 13.63 -24.74 22.81
N LYS A 159 12.47 -25.33 23.11
CA LYS A 159 12.36 -26.46 24.04
C LYS A 159 12.75 -27.77 23.36
N GLY A 160 13.48 -28.62 24.06
CA GLY A 160 13.88 -29.94 23.56
C GLY A 160 15.28 -30.34 24.03
N GLU A 161 15.55 -31.65 24.00
CA GLU A 161 16.85 -32.22 24.39
C GLU A 161 17.93 -32.05 23.31
N HIS A 162 17.53 -31.78 22.05
CA HIS A 162 18.41 -31.49 20.90
C HIS A 162 19.58 -32.48 20.69
N ALA A 163 19.52 -33.70 21.22
CA ALA A 163 20.60 -34.69 21.17
C ALA A 163 21.03 -35.07 19.73
N GLN A 164 20.06 -35.25 18.82
CA GLN A 164 20.35 -35.52 17.40
C GLN A 164 21.10 -34.37 16.72
N LEU A 165 20.82 -33.14 17.13
CA LEU A 165 21.47 -31.94 16.59
C LEU A 165 22.92 -31.87 17.07
N LEU A 166 23.18 -32.17 18.35
CA LEU A 166 24.52 -32.26 18.92
C LEU A 166 25.36 -33.39 18.27
N GLU A 167 24.77 -34.56 18.03
CA GLU A 167 25.44 -35.64 17.30
C GLU A 167 25.75 -35.26 15.84
N GLY A 168 24.81 -34.59 15.17
CA GLY A 168 25.00 -34.10 13.81
C GLY A 168 26.13 -33.07 13.69
N LEU A 169 26.26 -32.18 14.67
CA LEU A 169 27.36 -31.21 14.75
C LEU A 169 28.70 -31.90 15.02
N ARG A 170 28.73 -32.92 15.89
CA ARG A 170 29.94 -33.72 16.13
C ARG A 170 30.36 -34.46 14.86
N GLY A 171 29.41 -35.03 14.11
CA GLY A 171 29.67 -35.68 12.83
C GLY A 171 30.25 -34.75 11.75
N GLN A 172 30.01 -33.44 11.86
CA GLN A 172 30.58 -32.41 10.98
C GLN A 172 31.96 -31.92 11.44
N GLY A 173 32.46 -32.39 12.60
CA GLY A 173 33.79 -32.07 13.11
C GLY A 173 33.88 -30.86 14.05
N PHE A 174 32.76 -30.34 14.54
CA PHE A 174 32.77 -29.29 15.57
C PHE A 174 33.13 -29.86 16.94
N ILE A 175 33.98 -29.16 17.69
CA ILE A 175 34.51 -29.64 18.99
C ILE A 175 33.78 -28.97 20.17
N ARG A 176 33.30 -27.72 20.01
CA ARG A 176 32.76 -26.92 21.11
C ARG A 176 31.45 -26.24 20.75
N ALA A 177 30.57 -26.12 21.74
CA ALA A 177 29.33 -25.35 21.65
C ALA A 177 29.07 -24.61 22.96
N ARG A 178 28.59 -23.36 22.85
CA ARG A 178 28.06 -22.58 23.98
C ARG A 178 26.58 -22.95 24.14
N ILE A 179 26.23 -23.54 25.28
CA ILE A 179 24.87 -23.97 25.62
C ILE A 179 24.43 -23.20 26.86
N ASP A 180 23.34 -22.44 26.76
CA ASP A 180 22.79 -21.61 27.84
C ASP A 180 23.82 -20.67 28.50
N GLY A 181 24.79 -20.19 27.72
CA GLY A 181 25.82 -19.24 28.15
C GLY A 181 27.15 -19.87 28.59
N GLU A 182 27.21 -21.19 28.77
CA GLU A 182 28.45 -21.90 29.15
C GLU A 182 29.02 -22.70 27.97
N VAL A 183 30.34 -22.75 27.85
CA VAL A 183 31.03 -23.45 26.76
C VAL A 183 31.30 -24.91 27.16
N TYR A 184 30.75 -25.84 26.39
CA TYR A 184 30.91 -27.28 26.56
C TYR A 184 31.67 -27.89 25.37
N GLU A 185 32.40 -28.98 25.64
CA GLU A 185 32.97 -29.82 24.59
C GLU A 185 31.90 -30.80 24.09
N LEU A 186 31.74 -30.94 22.77
CA LEU A 186 30.70 -31.77 22.14
C LEU A 186 30.90 -33.27 22.36
N ASP A 187 32.05 -33.67 22.92
CA ASP A 187 32.32 -35.05 23.35
C ASP A 187 31.61 -35.39 24.68
N ASP A 188 31.35 -34.39 25.53
CA ASP A 188 30.60 -34.53 26.79
C ASP A 188 29.56 -33.41 26.94
N PRO A 189 28.48 -33.42 26.12
CA PRO A 189 27.47 -32.39 26.18
C PRO A 189 26.61 -32.52 27.46
N PRO A 190 26.16 -31.41 28.06
CA PRO A 190 25.26 -31.43 29.19
C PRO A 190 23.91 -32.04 28.80
N LYS A 191 23.29 -32.81 29.71
CA LYS A 191 21.93 -33.32 29.50
C LYS A 191 20.92 -32.18 29.55
N LEU A 192 20.31 -31.87 28.41
CA LEU A 192 19.31 -30.80 28.26
C LEU A 192 17.91 -31.28 28.68
N ASP A 193 17.13 -30.41 29.33
CA ASP A 193 15.81 -30.73 29.85
C ASP A 193 14.73 -30.47 28.78
N LEU A 194 13.92 -31.49 28.46
CA LEU A 194 12.81 -31.41 27.50
C LEU A 194 11.83 -30.26 27.77
N LYS A 195 11.68 -29.80 29.02
CA LYS A 195 10.71 -28.77 29.40
C LYS A 195 11.28 -27.35 29.39
N ARG A 196 12.60 -27.19 29.37
CA ARG A 196 13.28 -25.88 29.40
C ARG A 196 13.61 -25.40 27.99
N LYS A 197 13.67 -24.08 27.82
CA LYS A 197 14.13 -23.47 26.57
C LYS A 197 15.65 -23.42 26.61
N HIS A 198 16.28 -23.93 25.57
CA HIS A 198 17.72 -23.97 25.45
C HIS A 198 18.20 -23.10 24.28
N THR A 199 19.38 -22.50 24.44
CA THR A 199 20.09 -21.76 23.39
C THR A 199 21.41 -22.49 23.12
N ILE A 200 21.62 -22.91 21.87
CA ILE A 200 22.79 -23.69 21.44
C ILE A 200 23.48 -22.91 20.33
N GLU A 201 24.74 -22.58 20.57
CA GLU A 201 25.58 -21.80 19.68
C GLU A 201 26.89 -22.53 19.43
N VAL A 202 27.19 -22.86 18.19
CA VAL A 202 28.38 -23.65 17.85
C VAL A 202 29.58 -22.75 17.72
N VAL A 203 30.71 -23.13 18.32
CA VAL A 203 31.96 -22.39 18.18
C VAL A 203 32.60 -22.74 16.84
N VAL A 204 32.61 -21.78 15.91
CA VAL A 204 33.16 -21.99 14.55
C VAL A 204 34.64 -21.63 14.50
N ASP A 205 35.03 -20.49 15.09
CA ASP A 205 36.44 -20.10 15.16
C ASP A 205 36.74 -19.28 16.42
N ARG A 206 38.01 -19.30 16.82
CA ARG A 206 38.58 -18.46 17.89
C ARG A 206 39.87 -17.85 17.39
N PHE A 207 39.96 -16.53 17.46
CA PHE A 207 41.08 -15.80 16.90
C PHE A 207 41.42 -14.56 17.74
N LYS A 208 42.59 -14.00 17.45
CA LYS A 208 43.10 -12.75 18.03
C LYS A 208 43.23 -11.74 16.90
N VAL A 209 42.68 -10.54 17.04
CA VAL A 209 42.65 -9.54 15.96
C VAL A 209 44.07 -9.11 15.60
N ARG A 210 44.50 -9.45 14.38
CA ARG A 210 45.82 -9.17 13.79
C ARG A 210 45.70 -8.99 12.27
N GLY A 211 46.62 -8.24 11.67
CA GLY A 211 46.70 -8.11 10.21
C GLY A 211 46.91 -9.45 9.50
N GLY A 212 46.22 -9.66 8.38
CA GLY A 212 46.35 -10.88 7.54
C GLY A 212 45.34 -12.00 7.82
N LEU A 213 44.38 -11.81 8.73
CA LEU A 213 43.34 -12.80 9.05
C LEU A 213 42.10 -12.77 8.14
N SER A 214 42.04 -11.85 7.17
CA SER A 214 40.83 -11.58 6.39
C SER A 214 40.26 -12.81 5.66
N GLN A 215 41.12 -13.62 5.04
CA GLN A 215 40.69 -14.81 4.29
C GLN A 215 40.14 -15.90 5.22
N ARG A 216 40.82 -16.16 6.34
CA ARG A 216 40.37 -17.13 7.35
C ARG A 216 39.03 -16.70 7.95
N LEU A 217 38.90 -15.43 8.32
CA LEU A 217 37.65 -14.91 8.88
C LEU A 217 36.49 -15.01 7.88
N ALA A 218 36.74 -14.75 6.59
CA ALA A 218 35.71 -14.91 5.56
C ALA A 218 35.20 -16.36 5.46
N GLU A 219 36.10 -17.35 5.47
CA GLU A 219 35.74 -18.79 5.48
C GLU A 219 34.96 -19.18 6.76
N SER A 220 35.36 -18.64 7.92
CA SER A 220 34.67 -18.85 9.19
C SER A 220 33.27 -18.23 9.20
N PHE A 221 33.11 -17.00 8.70
CA PHE A 221 31.81 -16.36 8.55
C PHE A 221 30.91 -17.14 7.58
N GLU A 222 31.44 -17.60 6.44
CA GLU A 222 30.68 -18.40 5.48
C GLU A 222 30.17 -19.70 6.13
N THR A 223 31.03 -20.36 6.92
CA THR A 223 30.67 -21.57 7.65
C THR A 223 29.60 -21.29 8.72
N ALA A 224 29.79 -20.24 9.51
CA ALA A 224 28.85 -19.84 10.56
C ALA A 224 27.47 -19.48 10.01
N LEU A 225 27.43 -18.66 8.96
CA LEU A 225 26.18 -18.25 8.29
C LEU A 225 25.46 -19.45 7.69
N ARG A 226 26.19 -20.41 7.10
CA ARG A 226 25.61 -21.64 6.53
C ARG A 226 24.98 -22.54 7.60
N LEU A 227 25.59 -22.63 8.78
CA LEU A 227 25.11 -23.44 9.90
C LEU A 227 23.87 -22.84 10.59
N ALA A 228 23.80 -21.52 10.70
CA ALA A 228 22.76 -20.80 11.44
C ALA A 228 21.82 -20.00 10.51
N GLU A 229 21.58 -20.50 9.30
CA GLU A 229 20.64 -19.98 8.29
C GLU A 229 20.79 -18.48 7.93
N GLY A 230 21.97 -17.90 8.16
CA GLY A 230 22.30 -16.51 7.84
C GLY A 230 22.55 -15.60 9.04
N ILE A 231 22.71 -16.15 10.26
CA ILE A 231 23.06 -15.39 11.46
C ILE A 231 24.42 -15.88 11.98
N SER A 232 25.27 -14.96 12.42
CA SER A 232 26.49 -15.28 13.16
C SER A 232 26.69 -14.30 14.30
N LEU A 233 27.36 -14.73 15.35
CA LEU A 233 27.60 -13.98 16.57
C LEU A 233 29.11 -13.93 16.79
N ALA A 234 29.66 -12.77 17.13
CA ALA A 234 31.04 -12.64 17.59
C ALA A 234 31.04 -12.14 19.03
N VAL A 235 31.68 -12.90 19.92
CA VAL A 235 31.72 -12.60 21.36
C VAL A 235 33.16 -12.30 21.77
N SER A 236 33.36 -11.19 22.47
CA SER A 236 34.66 -10.85 23.05
C SER A 236 34.97 -11.76 24.24
N LEU A 237 36.20 -12.28 24.28
CA LEU A 237 36.72 -13.06 25.41
C LEU A 237 37.40 -12.18 26.47
N ASP A 238 37.70 -10.92 26.12
CA ASP A 238 38.41 -9.99 27.00
C ASP A 238 37.44 -9.10 27.79
N GLU A 239 36.27 -8.79 27.21
CA GLU A 239 35.19 -8.04 27.85
C GLU A 239 33.91 -8.88 27.89
N PRO A 240 33.56 -9.47 29.05
CA PRO A 240 32.32 -10.22 29.19
C PRO A 240 31.12 -9.29 29.06
N GLY A 241 30.36 -9.43 27.96
CA GLY A 241 29.16 -8.65 27.65
C GLY A 241 29.18 -8.00 26.26
N THR A 242 30.33 -7.96 25.59
CA THR A 242 30.44 -7.37 24.24
C THR A 242 30.16 -8.46 23.18
N GLU A 243 28.92 -8.49 22.68
CA GLU A 243 28.47 -9.39 21.61
C GLU A 243 28.09 -8.60 20.35
N LEU A 244 28.64 -9.00 19.21
CA LEU A 244 28.34 -8.43 17.90
C LEU A 244 27.54 -9.45 17.09
N VAL A 245 26.32 -9.08 16.70
CA VAL A 245 25.48 -9.92 15.85
C VAL A 245 25.65 -9.51 14.40
N TYR A 246 25.89 -10.48 13.53
CA TYR A 246 25.99 -10.30 12.09
C TYR A 246 24.93 -11.15 11.40
N SER A 247 24.33 -10.62 10.33
CA SER A 247 23.41 -11.38 9.49
C SER A 247 23.63 -11.08 8.01
N ASP A 248 23.60 -12.11 7.17
CA ASP A 248 23.65 -11.98 5.72
C ASP A 248 22.29 -11.56 5.11
N LYS A 249 21.23 -11.72 5.90
CA LYS A 249 19.84 -11.33 5.61
C LYS A 249 19.39 -10.29 6.62
N TYR A 250 18.26 -9.65 6.35
CA TYR A 250 17.63 -8.78 7.35
C TYR A 250 16.90 -9.64 8.40
N ALA A 251 17.65 -10.27 9.31
CA ALA A 251 17.09 -11.18 10.32
C ALA A 251 17.13 -10.59 11.74
N CYS A 252 16.05 -10.81 12.51
CA CYS A 252 15.96 -10.41 13.90
C CYS A 252 16.64 -11.44 14.82
N PRO A 253 17.57 -11.04 15.68
CA PRO A 253 18.26 -11.96 16.59
C PRO A 253 17.35 -12.65 17.63
N HIS A 254 16.19 -12.08 17.95
CA HIS A 254 15.34 -12.59 19.06
C HIS A 254 14.17 -13.46 18.61
N CYS A 255 13.51 -13.16 17.49
CA CYS A 255 12.34 -13.91 17.01
C CYS A 255 12.55 -14.68 15.70
N GLY A 256 13.72 -14.56 15.06
CA GLY A 256 13.97 -15.21 13.77
C GLY A 256 13.18 -14.61 12.60
N TYR A 257 12.53 -13.45 12.80
CA TYR A 257 11.90 -12.70 11.71
C TYR A 257 12.95 -12.30 10.68
N SER A 258 12.82 -12.74 9.44
CA SER A 258 13.75 -12.44 8.36
C SER A 258 13.08 -11.78 7.15
N LEU A 259 13.85 -10.92 6.49
CA LEU A 259 13.48 -10.17 5.30
C LEU A 259 14.52 -10.48 4.21
N SER A 260 14.05 -10.94 3.05
CA SER A 260 14.93 -11.40 1.96
C SER A 260 15.68 -10.24 1.31
N GLU A 261 14.96 -9.20 0.86
CA GLU A 261 15.54 -8.00 0.25
C GLU A 261 14.57 -6.80 0.35
N LEU A 262 15.13 -5.59 0.38
CA LEU A 262 14.39 -4.33 0.29
C LEU A 262 14.31 -3.86 -1.17
N GLU A 263 13.31 -4.33 -1.88
CA GLU A 263 13.06 -3.90 -3.25
C GLU A 263 11.89 -2.90 -3.33
N PRO A 264 11.87 -1.97 -4.29
CA PRO A 264 10.76 -1.02 -4.45
C PRO A 264 9.38 -1.67 -4.60
N ARG A 265 9.31 -2.95 -5.01
CA ARG A 265 8.07 -3.72 -5.13
C ARG A 265 7.43 -4.08 -3.79
N ILE A 266 8.20 -4.22 -2.71
CA ILE A 266 7.65 -4.52 -1.37
C ILE A 266 6.83 -3.35 -0.80
N PHE A 267 7.12 -2.14 -1.26
CA PHE A 267 6.41 -0.92 -0.88
C PHE A 267 5.22 -0.60 -1.79
N SER A 268 4.90 -1.49 -2.75
CA SER A 268 3.75 -1.31 -3.64
C SER A 268 2.55 -2.09 -3.12
N PHE A 269 1.46 -1.39 -2.78
CA PHE A 269 0.18 -2.04 -2.49
C PHE A 269 -0.52 -2.58 -3.75
N ASN A 270 -0.04 -2.25 -4.96
CA ASN A 270 -0.51 -2.84 -6.21
C ASN A 270 0.19 -4.17 -6.55
N ASN A 271 1.25 -4.52 -5.82
CA ASN A 271 1.97 -5.77 -6.01
C ASN A 271 1.65 -6.74 -4.85
N PRO A 272 1.30 -8.00 -5.11
CA PRO A 272 1.03 -8.99 -4.07
C PRO A 272 2.14 -9.14 -3.03
N ARG A 273 3.41 -8.91 -3.40
CA ARG A 273 4.53 -8.99 -2.45
C ARG A 273 4.54 -7.86 -1.43
N GLY A 274 3.94 -6.71 -1.73
CA GLY A 274 3.89 -5.54 -0.86
C GLY A 274 2.51 -5.24 -0.27
N ALA A 275 1.45 -5.76 -0.90
CA ALA A 275 0.08 -5.59 -0.48
C ALA A 275 -0.23 -6.31 0.85
N CYS A 276 -1.12 -5.73 1.64
CA CYS A 276 -1.72 -6.43 2.78
C CYS A 276 -2.51 -7.64 2.28
N THR A 277 -2.25 -8.81 2.87
CA THR A 277 -2.86 -10.09 2.51
C THR A 277 -4.36 -10.12 2.80
N HIS A 278 -4.83 -9.42 3.83
CA HIS A 278 -6.24 -9.43 4.20
C HIS A 278 -7.12 -8.58 3.28
N CYS A 279 -6.63 -7.44 2.78
CA CYS A 279 -7.41 -6.52 1.94
C CYS A 279 -6.92 -6.43 0.47
N ASP A 280 -5.98 -7.27 0.07
CA ASP A 280 -5.32 -7.25 -1.26
C ASP A 280 -4.92 -5.83 -1.71
N GLY A 281 -4.31 -5.07 -0.79
CA GLY A 281 -3.83 -3.71 -1.07
C GLY A 281 -4.90 -2.61 -1.24
N LEU A 282 -6.18 -2.91 -1.00
CA LEU A 282 -7.25 -1.88 -1.03
C LEU A 282 -7.20 -0.94 0.18
N GLY A 283 -6.78 -1.46 1.35
CA GLY A 283 -6.75 -0.74 2.63
C GLY A 283 -8.10 -0.56 3.28
N VAL A 284 -9.18 -0.72 2.53
CA VAL A 284 -10.55 -0.74 3.05
C VAL A 284 -11.15 -2.12 2.90
N MET A 285 -12.04 -2.46 3.80
CA MET A 285 -12.90 -3.63 3.66
C MET A 285 -14.35 -3.18 3.71
N GLN A 286 -15.14 -3.77 2.81
CA GLN A 286 -16.57 -3.65 2.84
C GLN A 286 -17.11 -4.64 3.87
N PHE A 287 -18.01 -4.18 4.72
CA PHE A 287 -18.71 -5.01 5.68
C PHE A 287 -20.17 -4.56 5.74
N PHE A 288 -21.04 -5.48 6.13
CA PHE A 288 -22.44 -5.16 6.38
C PHE A 288 -22.54 -4.43 7.71
N ASP A 289 -23.00 -3.20 7.66
CA ASP A 289 -23.12 -2.35 8.84
C ASP A 289 -24.40 -2.68 9.59
N PRO A 290 -24.33 -3.15 10.85
CA PRO A 290 -25.51 -3.46 11.65
C PRO A 290 -26.50 -2.29 11.73
N GLN A 291 -26.00 -1.05 11.77
CA GLN A 291 -26.83 0.15 11.84
C GLN A 291 -27.54 0.47 10.53
N ARG A 292 -27.03 0.03 9.38
CA ARG A 292 -27.70 0.17 8.07
C ARG A 292 -28.65 -0.98 7.79
N VAL A 293 -28.33 -2.17 8.29
CA VAL A 293 -29.16 -3.38 8.12
C VAL A 293 -30.43 -3.28 8.97
N VAL A 294 -30.32 -2.76 10.20
CA VAL A 294 -31.47 -2.43 11.06
C VAL A 294 -31.95 -1.03 10.71
N HIS A 295 -32.99 -0.93 9.87
CA HIS A 295 -33.52 0.36 9.39
C HIS A 295 -34.13 1.19 10.51
N ASP A 296 -34.89 0.53 11.39
CA ASP A 296 -35.55 1.17 12.53
C ASP A 296 -35.49 0.25 13.76
N PRO A 297 -34.67 0.58 14.78
CA PRO A 297 -34.58 -0.19 16.01
C PRO A 297 -35.85 -0.16 16.88
N GLN A 298 -36.77 0.77 16.65
CA GLN A 298 -38.04 0.87 17.40
C GLN A 298 -39.10 -0.08 16.87
N LEU A 299 -38.96 -0.56 15.63
CA LEU A 299 -39.81 -1.61 15.08
C LEU A 299 -39.41 -2.98 15.63
N SER A 300 -40.36 -3.90 15.63
CA SER A 300 -40.10 -5.30 15.93
C SER A 300 -39.43 -6.00 14.74
N LEU A 301 -38.75 -7.12 15.01
CA LEU A 301 -38.18 -7.94 13.94
C LEU A 301 -39.28 -8.39 12.97
N ALA A 302 -40.44 -8.81 13.50
CA ALA A 302 -41.62 -9.16 12.72
C ALA A 302 -42.20 -7.98 11.91
N GLY A 303 -42.12 -6.77 12.48
CA GLY A 303 -42.61 -5.51 11.92
C GLY A 303 -41.70 -4.89 10.86
N GLY A 304 -40.56 -5.49 10.56
CA GLY A 304 -39.65 -5.04 9.50
C GLY A 304 -38.47 -4.19 9.96
N ALA A 305 -38.02 -4.34 11.22
CA ALA A 305 -36.78 -3.72 11.69
C ALA A 305 -35.58 -4.05 10.77
N VAL A 306 -35.55 -5.26 10.20
CA VAL A 306 -34.60 -5.68 9.17
C VAL A 306 -35.35 -6.01 7.89
N ARG A 307 -34.99 -5.35 6.77
CA ARG A 307 -35.68 -5.53 5.49
C ARG A 307 -35.48 -6.94 4.94
N GLY A 308 -36.59 -7.61 4.61
CA GLY A 308 -36.59 -8.98 4.09
C GLY A 308 -36.57 -10.07 5.18
N TRP A 309 -36.46 -9.68 6.45
CA TRP A 309 -36.59 -10.56 7.61
C TRP A 309 -37.87 -10.23 8.39
N ASP A 310 -38.96 -10.03 7.66
CA ASP A 310 -40.28 -9.62 8.15
C ASP A 310 -41.35 -10.69 7.87
N ARG A 311 -42.60 -10.43 8.28
CA ARG A 311 -43.75 -11.31 7.98
C ARG A 311 -44.00 -11.54 6.48
N ARG A 312 -43.47 -10.70 5.59
CA ARG A 312 -43.65 -10.87 4.13
C ARG A 312 -42.86 -12.07 3.63
N ASN A 313 -41.75 -12.39 4.29
CA ASN A 313 -40.97 -13.60 4.03
C ASN A 313 -41.22 -14.67 5.11
N ALA A 314 -42.23 -15.51 4.87
CA ALA A 314 -42.66 -16.56 5.80
C ALA A 314 -41.51 -17.48 6.27
N TYR A 315 -40.54 -17.78 5.40
CA TYR A 315 -39.38 -18.61 5.74
C TYR A 315 -38.48 -17.96 6.82
N TYR A 316 -38.03 -16.72 6.60
CA TYR A 316 -37.16 -16.01 7.55
C TYR A 316 -37.89 -15.67 8.85
N PHE A 317 -39.18 -15.31 8.76
CA PHE A 317 -40.00 -15.06 9.94
C PHE A 317 -40.16 -16.29 10.83
N GLN A 318 -40.39 -17.47 10.24
CA GLN A 318 -40.49 -18.71 11.01
C GLN A 318 -39.16 -19.10 11.67
N MET A 319 -38.04 -18.84 10.99
CA MET A 319 -36.71 -19.03 11.55
C MET A 319 -36.46 -18.12 12.77
N LEU A 320 -36.89 -16.85 12.72
CA LEU A 320 -36.83 -15.93 13.85
C LEU A 320 -37.74 -16.36 15.02
N ARG A 321 -38.91 -16.95 14.74
CA ARG A 321 -39.79 -17.50 15.78
C ARG A 321 -39.15 -18.67 16.51
N SER A 322 -38.58 -19.64 15.78
CA SER A 322 -37.85 -20.75 16.40
C SER A 322 -36.64 -20.27 17.21
N LEU A 323 -35.95 -19.23 16.75
CA LEU A 323 -34.87 -18.59 17.51
C LEU A 323 -35.40 -17.94 18.81
N GLY A 324 -36.56 -17.29 18.74
CA GLY A 324 -37.25 -16.70 19.88
C GLY A 324 -37.70 -17.74 20.92
N GLU A 325 -38.20 -18.88 20.48
CA GLU A 325 -38.58 -20.01 21.35
C GLU A 325 -37.37 -20.62 22.07
N HIS A 326 -36.21 -20.68 21.42
CA HIS A 326 -34.97 -21.24 22.00
C HIS A 326 -34.30 -20.29 23.01
N TYR A 327 -34.15 -19.00 22.66
CA TYR A 327 -33.48 -18.01 23.51
C TYR A 327 -34.42 -17.23 24.44
N GLY A 328 -35.73 -17.47 24.36
CA GLY A 328 -36.74 -16.84 25.22
C GLY A 328 -36.99 -15.36 24.93
N PHE A 329 -36.98 -14.96 23.65
CA PHE A 329 -37.38 -13.59 23.25
C PHE A 329 -38.57 -13.60 22.28
N ASP A 330 -39.35 -12.53 22.34
CA ASP A 330 -40.50 -12.35 21.46
C ASP A 330 -40.09 -11.54 20.21
N PRO A 331 -40.20 -12.09 18.99
CA PRO A 331 -39.87 -11.38 17.75
C PRO A 331 -40.82 -10.21 17.43
N GLU A 332 -41.93 -10.08 18.17
CA GLU A 332 -42.88 -8.96 18.08
C GLU A 332 -42.48 -7.78 18.98
N GLN A 333 -41.48 -7.92 19.85
CA GLN A 333 -40.96 -6.80 20.63
C GLN A 333 -40.04 -5.90 19.78
N PRO A 334 -39.96 -4.58 20.10
CA PRO A 334 -38.99 -3.68 19.48
C PRO A 334 -37.56 -4.23 19.54
N PHE A 335 -36.82 -4.12 18.44
CA PHE A 335 -35.44 -4.64 18.40
C PHE A 335 -34.54 -3.98 19.45
N ALA A 336 -34.75 -2.70 19.75
CA ALA A 336 -34.00 -1.96 20.76
C ALA A 336 -34.26 -2.44 22.20
N SER A 337 -35.42 -3.03 22.50
CA SER A 337 -35.72 -3.55 23.84
C SER A 337 -35.15 -4.94 24.08
N LEU A 338 -34.63 -5.62 23.05
CA LEU A 338 -33.99 -6.92 23.21
C LEU A 338 -32.63 -6.80 23.93
N PRO A 339 -32.30 -7.72 24.84
CA PRO A 339 -30.98 -7.82 25.47
C PRO A 339 -29.84 -7.85 24.45
N GLU A 340 -28.70 -7.23 24.76
CA GLU A 340 -27.52 -7.17 23.90
C GLU A 340 -27.01 -8.56 23.42
N PRO A 341 -26.97 -9.62 24.26
CA PRO A 341 -26.59 -10.96 23.80
C PRO A 341 -27.53 -11.50 22.72
N ILE A 342 -28.83 -11.23 22.83
CA ILE A 342 -29.84 -11.70 21.89
C ILE A 342 -29.74 -10.94 20.58
N ARG A 343 -29.55 -9.61 20.63
CA ARG A 343 -29.28 -8.80 19.43
C ARG A 343 -28.03 -9.29 18.69
N HIS A 344 -26.97 -9.64 19.44
CA HIS A 344 -25.76 -10.20 18.87
C HIS A 344 -26.02 -11.56 18.20
N VAL A 345 -26.76 -12.48 18.84
CA VAL A 345 -27.12 -13.79 18.25
C VAL A 345 -27.96 -13.63 16.98
N VAL A 346 -28.91 -12.71 16.97
CA VAL A 346 -29.75 -12.42 15.78
C VAL A 346 -28.88 -11.92 14.61
N LEU A 347 -27.92 -11.02 14.87
CA LEU A 347 -27.11 -10.40 13.82
C LEU A 347 -25.92 -11.28 13.37
N HIS A 348 -25.21 -11.91 14.30
CA HIS A 348 -23.95 -12.64 14.06
C HIS A 348 -24.09 -14.16 14.12
N GLY A 349 -25.25 -14.69 14.53
CA GLY A 349 -25.54 -16.12 14.58
C GLY A 349 -25.39 -16.74 15.98
N SER A 350 -25.82 -18.00 16.11
CA SER A 350 -25.70 -18.80 17.33
C SER A 350 -24.33 -19.50 17.46
N GLY A 351 -23.41 -19.25 16.53
CA GLY A 351 -22.10 -19.90 16.48
C GLY A 351 -22.21 -21.40 16.21
N GLY A 352 -21.82 -22.21 17.20
CA GLY A 352 -21.87 -23.68 17.14
C GLY A 352 -23.11 -24.31 17.78
N GLU A 353 -24.00 -23.52 18.37
CA GLU A 353 -25.19 -24.03 19.04
C GLU A 353 -26.25 -24.47 18.01
N VAL A 354 -26.69 -25.72 18.12
CA VAL A 354 -27.67 -26.33 17.22
C VAL A 354 -29.08 -26.03 17.70
N ILE A 355 -29.89 -25.41 16.84
CA ILE A 355 -31.24 -24.97 17.14
C ILE A 355 -32.21 -25.77 16.27
N ALA A 356 -33.38 -26.09 16.82
CA ALA A 356 -34.46 -26.74 16.09
C ALA A 356 -35.26 -25.69 15.32
N PHE A 357 -35.15 -25.70 13.99
CA PHE A 357 -35.93 -24.84 13.10
C PHE A 357 -37.11 -25.59 12.52
N HIS A 358 -38.30 -25.07 12.78
CA HIS A 358 -39.52 -25.57 12.18
C HIS A 358 -39.74 -24.84 10.84
N VAL A 359 -39.85 -25.55 9.72
CA VAL A 359 -40.10 -24.97 8.38
C VAL A 359 -41.40 -25.57 7.82
N PRO A 360 -42.27 -24.80 7.14
CA PRO A 360 -43.52 -25.33 6.62
C PRO A 360 -43.22 -26.07 5.31
N GLY A 361 -43.48 -27.37 5.26
CA GLY A 361 -43.32 -28.17 4.05
C GLY A 361 -44.45 -27.95 3.05
N ALA A 362 -44.21 -28.34 1.79
CA ALA A 362 -45.13 -28.14 0.65
C ALA A 362 -46.53 -28.79 0.79
N ARG A 363 -46.77 -29.61 1.83
CA ARG A 363 -48.06 -30.28 2.11
C ARG A 363 -48.61 -29.97 3.52
N GLY A 364 -48.20 -28.87 4.14
CA GLY A 364 -48.65 -28.49 5.48
C GLY A 364 -48.06 -29.31 6.64
N GLN A 365 -47.07 -30.16 6.36
CA GLN A 365 -46.27 -30.84 7.39
C GLN A 365 -45.12 -29.94 7.80
N THR A 366 -44.94 -29.73 9.11
CA THR A 366 -43.79 -28.99 9.65
C THR A 366 -42.57 -29.90 9.67
N LEU A 367 -41.53 -29.54 8.91
CA LEU A 367 -40.25 -30.23 8.93
C LEU A 367 -39.36 -29.56 9.97
N THR A 368 -38.82 -30.35 10.90
CA THR A 368 -37.87 -29.86 11.90
C THR A 368 -36.44 -30.15 11.42
N HIS A 369 -35.67 -29.09 11.20
CA HIS A 369 -34.26 -29.18 10.85
C HIS A 369 -33.41 -28.71 12.03
N HIS A 370 -32.36 -29.48 12.34
CA HIS A 370 -31.38 -29.11 13.35
C HIS A 370 -30.14 -28.55 12.68
N HIS A 371 -29.91 -27.25 12.79
CA HIS A 371 -28.68 -26.62 12.33
C HIS A 371 -28.36 -25.40 13.19
N SER A 372 -27.14 -24.89 13.09
CA SER A 372 -26.78 -23.63 13.74
C SER A 372 -27.38 -22.45 12.97
N PHE A 373 -27.72 -21.39 13.69
CA PHE A 373 -28.17 -20.15 13.07
C PHE A 373 -26.95 -19.37 12.58
N GLU A 374 -26.87 -19.15 11.26
CA GLU A 374 -25.74 -18.42 10.67
C GLU A 374 -25.74 -16.92 11.02
N GLY A 375 -26.89 -16.34 11.38
CA GLY A 375 -27.03 -14.90 11.62
C GLY A 375 -27.46 -14.12 10.39
N ILE A 376 -28.09 -12.96 10.59
CA ILE A 376 -28.55 -12.09 9.51
C ILE A 376 -27.37 -11.55 8.69
N LEU A 377 -26.30 -11.09 9.33
CA LEU A 377 -25.15 -10.48 8.64
C LEU A 377 -24.35 -11.52 7.83
N PRO A 378 -24.01 -12.71 8.37
CA PRO A 378 -23.35 -13.75 7.58
C PRO A 378 -24.22 -14.27 6.43
N ASN A 379 -25.55 -14.34 6.61
CA ASN A 379 -26.47 -14.67 5.51
C ASN A 379 -26.38 -13.65 4.37
N MET A 380 -26.45 -12.35 4.70
CA MET A 380 -26.34 -11.27 3.70
C MET A 380 -24.98 -11.26 3.02
N GLU A 381 -23.90 -11.51 3.76
CA GLU A 381 -22.55 -11.57 3.23
C GLU A 381 -22.35 -12.75 2.28
N ARG A 382 -22.83 -13.95 2.65
CA ARG A 382 -22.84 -15.12 1.78
C ARG A 382 -23.63 -14.86 0.50
N ARG A 383 -24.87 -14.36 0.63
CA ARG A 383 -25.71 -14.02 -0.53
C ARG A 383 -25.05 -12.99 -1.44
N TYR A 384 -24.38 -11.98 -0.89
CA TYR A 384 -23.67 -10.99 -1.70
C TYR A 384 -22.51 -11.60 -2.51
N ARG A 385 -21.82 -12.62 -1.97
CA ARG A 385 -20.72 -13.30 -2.66
C ARG A 385 -21.18 -14.38 -3.64
N GLU A 386 -22.22 -15.15 -3.30
CA GLU A 386 -22.69 -16.31 -4.06
C GLU A 386 -23.75 -15.98 -5.13
N THR A 387 -24.41 -14.82 -5.04
CA THR A 387 -25.49 -14.48 -5.98
C THR A 387 -24.95 -13.95 -7.30
N ASP A 388 -25.34 -14.59 -8.41
CA ASP A 388 -25.03 -14.13 -9.78
C ASP A 388 -25.96 -13.00 -10.29
N SER A 389 -27.07 -12.75 -9.61
CA SER A 389 -28.02 -11.70 -9.98
C SER A 389 -27.53 -10.30 -9.59
N VAL A 390 -27.33 -9.45 -10.60
CA VAL A 390 -26.89 -8.05 -10.45
C VAL A 390 -27.86 -7.25 -9.57
N LEU A 391 -29.18 -7.42 -9.75
CA LEU A 391 -30.19 -6.66 -9.01
C LEU A 391 -30.15 -6.96 -7.51
N VAL A 392 -30.00 -8.23 -7.13
CA VAL A 392 -29.87 -8.63 -5.72
C VAL A 392 -28.56 -8.08 -5.13
N ARG A 393 -27.47 -8.11 -5.90
CA ARG A 393 -26.18 -7.58 -5.47
C ARG A 393 -26.22 -6.08 -5.24
N GLU A 394 -26.88 -5.31 -6.10
CA GLU A 394 -27.08 -3.87 -5.95
C GLU A 394 -27.97 -3.52 -4.76
N GLU A 395 -29.03 -4.30 -4.50
CA GLU A 395 -29.86 -4.11 -3.31
C GLU A 395 -29.08 -4.35 -2.02
N LEU A 396 -28.29 -5.42 -1.95
CA LEU A 396 -27.45 -5.72 -0.80
C LEU A 396 -26.30 -4.72 -0.62
N ALA A 397 -25.75 -4.20 -1.73
CA ALA A 397 -24.67 -3.23 -1.70
C ALA A 397 -25.06 -1.93 -0.96
N LYS A 398 -26.34 -1.59 -0.87
CA LYS A 398 -26.84 -0.42 -0.12
C LYS A 398 -26.55 -0.51 1.38
N TYR A 399 -26.40 -1.71 1.92
CA TYR A 399 -26.09 -1.96 3.33
C TYR A 399 -24.60 -2.09 3.64
N LEU A 400 -23.76 -2.06 2.60
CA LEU A 400 -22.32 -2.09 2.78
C LEU A 400 -21.83 -0.74 3.29
N SER A 401 -21.06 -0.77 4.36
CA SER A 401 -20.20 0.33 4.78
C SER A 401 -18.75 -0.07 4.52
N SER A 402 -17.88 0.92 4.39
CA SER A 402 -16.44 0.71 4.30
C SER A 402 -15.81 1.05 5.64
N ARG A 403 -14.89 0.20 6.09
CA ARG A 403 -14.00 0.48 7.22
C ARG A 403 -12.55 0.30 6.81
N PRO A 404 -11.59 0.94 7.50
CA PRO A 404 -10.19 0.60 7.38
C PRO A 404 -9.99 -0.90 7.65
N CYS A 405 -9.11 -1.53 6.88
CA CYS A 405 -8.73 -2.92 7.11
C CYS A 405 -8.12 -3.06 8.52
N PRO A 406 -8.54 -4.03 9.36
CA PRO A 406 -8.03 -4.18 10.73
C PRO A 406 -6.59 -4.67 10.76
N GLU A 407 -6.11 -5.39 9.74
CA GLU A 407 -4.75 -5.91 9.71
C GLU A 407 -3.72 -4.83 9.32
N CYS A 408 -4.05 -4.00 8.32
CA CYS A 408 -3.17 -2.94 7.84
C CYS A 408 -3.55 -1.53 8.31
N GLU A 409 -4.64 -1.38 9.06
CA GLU A 409 -5.16 -0.09 9.55
C GLU A 409 -5.36 0.95 8.44
N GLY A 410 -5.67 0.53 7.22
CA GLY A 410 -5.84 1.42 6.07
C GLY A 410 -4.56 1.77 5.30
N THR A 411 -3.40 1.30 5.74
CA THR A 411 -2.09 1.58 5.10
C THR A 411 -1.86 0.81 3.80
N ARG A 412 -2.68 -0.21 3.50
CA ARG A 412 -2.63 -1.06 2.28
C ARG A 412 -1.41 -1.98 2.17
N LEU A 413 -0.41 -1.85 3.04
CA LEU A 413 0.86 -2.55 2.95
C LEU A 413 0.94 -3.76 3.89
N ASN A 414 1.80 -4.71 3.54
CA ASN A 414 2.11 -5.86 4.37
C ASN A 414 2.85 -5.46 5.66
N ARG A 415 2.98 -6.39 6.61
CA ARG A 415 3.66 -6.14 7.90
C ARG A 415 5.12 -5.70 7.70
N ALA A 416 5.84 -6.28 6.74
CA ALA A 416 7.25 -5.99 6.50
C ALA A 416 7.49 -4.53 6.04
N ALA A 417 6.78 -4.08 5.01
CA ALA A 417 6.92 -2.75 4.43
C ALA A 417 6.52 -1.62 5.38
N ARG A 418 5.60 -1.89 6.32
CA ARG A 418 5.23 -0.94 7.38
C ARG A 418 6.34 -0.67 8.40
N HIS A 419 7.27 -1.61 8.56
CA HIS A 419 8.33 -1.54 9.56
C HIS A 419 9.69 -1.17 8.94
N VAL A 420 9.68 -0.44 7.83
CA VAL A 420 10.90 0.16 7.26
C VAL A 420 10.87 1.66 7.51
N PHE A 421 11.98 2.19 8.00
CA PHE A 421 12.09 3.56 8.49
C PHE A 421 13.13 4.35 7.70
N VAL A 422 12.84 5.62 7.42
CA VAL A 422 13.78 6.62 6.93
C VAL A 422 13.72 7.79 7.91
N ALA A 423 14.84 8.09 8.59
CA ALA A 423 14.90 9.10 9.66
C ALA A 423 13.73 8.95 10.67
N ASP A 424 13.60 7.75 11.25
CA ASP A 424 12.56 7.37 12.21
C ASP A 424 11.11 7.49 11.73
N THR A 425 10.89 7.68 10.42
CA THR A 425 9.55 7.79 9.85
C THR A 425 9.27 6.64 8.89
N THR A 426 8.09 6.03 8.99
CA THR A 426 7.65 4.96 8.09
C THR A 426 6.97 5.50 6.84
N LEU A 427 6.90 4.69 5.78
CA LEU A 427 6.22 5.05 4.54
C LEU A 427 4.72 5.37 4.75
N PRO A 428 3.93 4.55 5.47
CA PRO A 428 2.54 4.87 5.74
C PRO A 428 2.35 6.24 6.42
N THR A 429 3.14 6.52 7.45
CA THR A 429 3.07 7.78 8.19
C THR A 429 3.35 8.99 7.30
N LEU A 430 4.36 8.92 6.42
CA LEU A 430 4.64 9.99 5.45
C LEU A 430 3.51 10.22 4.46
N THR A 431 2.83 9.16 4.05
CA THR A 431 1.74 9.25 3.07
C THR A 431 0.42 9.74 3.64
N GLU A 432 0.23 9.59 4.95
CA GLU A 432 -0.95 10.07 5.67
C GLU A 432 -0.86 11.56 6.02
N TRP A 433 0.36 12.08 6.21
CA TRP A 433 0.57 13.50 6.47
C TRP A 433 0.04 14.40 5.34
N PRO A 434 -0.41 15.62 5.66
CA PRO A 434 -0.64 16.65 4.65
C PRO A 434 0.64 16.93 3.87
N ILE A 435 0.51 17.16 2.57
CA ILE A 435 1.62 17.44 1.64
C ILE A 435 2.53 18.55 2.18
N ARG A 436 1.97 19.59 2.83
CA ARG A 436 2.75 20.65 3.50
C ARG A 436 3.76 20.09 4.50
N ARG A 437 3.33 19.16 5.35
CA ARG A 437 4.18 18.55 6.39
C ARG A 437 5.20 17.63 5.76
N SER A 438 4.81 16.82 4.77
CA SER A 438 5.73 15.95 4.06
C SER A 438 6.80 16.75 3.30
N SER A 439 6.44 17.89 2.71
CA SER A 439 7.41 18.80 2.07
C SER A 439 8.44 19.31 3.08
N ALA A 440 8.00 19.82 4.23
CA ALA A 440 8.90 20.30 5.28
C ALA A 440 9.84 19.20 5.81
N PHE A 441 9.35 17.96 5.92
CA PHE A 441 10.18 16.80 6.27
C PHE A 441 11.31 16.59 5.27
N PHE A 442 11.03 16.59 3.97
CA PHE A 442 12.06 16.41 2.94
C PHE A 442 13.01 17.61 2.81
N ASP A 443 12.60 18.81 3.24
CA ASP A 443 13.49 19.97 3.30
C ASP A 443 14.54 19.86 4.42
N GLN A 444 14.16 19.26 5.55
CA GLN A 444 15.02 19.07 6.72
C GLN A 444 15.74 17.71 6.74
N LEU A 445 15.39 16.80 5.83
CA LEU A 445 15.95 15.45 5.79
C LEU A 445 17.44 15.49 5.45
N THR A 446 18.27 15.19 6.45
CA THR A 446 19.71 14.97 6.28
C THR A 446 20.05 13.52 6.62
N LEU A 447 20.70 12.83 5.68
CA LEU A 447 21.13 11.44 5.84
C LEU A 447 22.65 11.38 5.70
N ALA A 448 23.31 10.67 6.62
CA ALA A 448 24.77 10.58 6.64
C ALA A 448 25.31 9.49 5.69
N GLY A 449 26.52 9.73 5.17
CA GLY A 449 27.30 8.77 4.38
C GLY A 449 26.69 8.40 3.04
N ARG A 450 27.04 7.20 2.53
CA ARG A 450 26.61 6.68 1.23
C ARG A 450 25.08 6.64 1.05
N ARG A 451 24.33 6.45 2.14
CA ARG A 451 22.87 6.49 2.14
C ARG A 451 22.35 7.88 1.76
N GLY A 452 23.01 8.94 2.22
CA GLY A 452 22.71 10.33 1.84
C GLY A 452 22.96 10.62 0.37
N ASP A 453 24.09 10.16 -0.18
CA ASP A 453 24.44 10.38 -1.59
C ASP A 453 23.42 9.75 -2.56
N VAL A 454 22.98 8.52 -2.24
CA VAL A 454 21.95 7.82 -3.01
C VAL A 454 20.59 8.50 -2.83
N ALA A 455 20.25 8.92 -1.61
CA ALA A 455 18.99 9.62 -1.32
C ALA A 455 18.90 10.96 -2.03
N ALA A 456 20.00 11.72 -2.16
CA ALA A 456 19.99 13.11 -2.59
C ALA A 456 19.26 13.33 -3.93
N LYS A 457 19.51 12.48 -4.92
CA LYS A 457 18.84 12.55 -6.24
C LYS A 457 17.34 12.26 -6.12
N ILE A 458 16.96 11.25 -5.34
CA ILE A 458 15.57 10.83 -5.16
C ILE A 458 14.78 11.90 -4.37
N VAL A 459 15.37 12.41 -3.29
CA VAL A 459 14.78 13.45 -2.44
C VAL A 459 14.59 14.74 -3.22
N LYS A 460 15.52 15.11 -4.11
CA LYS A 460 15.36 16.26 -5.01
C LYS A 460 14.10 16.15 -5.87
N GLU A 461 13.87 14.97 -6.46
CA GLU A 461 12.69 14.70 -7.31
C GLU A 461 11.38 14.69 -6.51
N ILE A 462 11.40 14.13 -5.29
CA ILE A 462 10.25 14.15 -4.37
C ILE A 462 9.91 15.59 -3.97
N ARG A 463 10.92 16.36 -3.54
CA ARG A 463 10.76 17.77 -3.13
C ARG A 463 10.18 18.61 -4.26
N ALA A 464 10.69 18.45 -5.48
CA ALA A 464 10.17 19.18 -6.64
C ALA A 464 8.67 18.91 -6.85
N ARG A 465 8.25 17.64 -6.84
CA ARG A 465 6.84 17.25 -7.01
C ARG A 465 5.94 17.71 -5.87
N LEU A 466 6.38 17.57 -4.62
CA LEU A 466 5.64 18.09 -3.46
C LEU A 466 5.49 19.61 -3.55
N GLN A 467 6.55 20.32 -3.91
CA GLN A 467 6.50 21.77 -4.08
C GLN A 467 5.54 22.19 -5.19
N PHE A 468 5.44 21.44 -6.30
CA PHE A 468 4.44 21.72 -7.33
C PHE A 468 3.02 21.57 -6.80
N LEU A 469 2.73 20.53 -6.02
CA LEU A 469 1.43 20.36 -5.37
C LEU A 469 1.12 21.51 -4.40
N VAL A 470 2.11 22.00 -3.67
CA VAL A 470 1.97 23.19 -2.81
C VAL A 470 1.69 24.44 -3.62
N ASN A 471 2.36 24.64 -4.76
CA ASN A 471 2.19 25.82 -5.62
C ASN A 471 0.78 25.87 -6.24
N VAL A 472 0.20 24.72 -6.59
CA VAL A 472 -1.18 24.64 -7.08
C VAL A 472 -2.23 24.61 -5.96
N GLY A 473 -1.83 24.83 -4.69
CA GLY A 473 -2.74 24.95 -3.56
C GLY A 473 -3.35 23.64 -3.06
N LEU A 474 -2.65 22.52 -3.25
CA LEU A 474 -3.09 21.18 -2.80
C LEU A 474 -2.34 20.70 -1.55
N ASP A 475 -1.77 21.62 -0.78
CA ASP A 475 -0.88 21.34 0.35
C ASP A 475 -1.60 20.72 1.57
N TYR A 476 -2.93 20.80 1.62
CA TYR A 476 -3.78 20.20 2.64
C TYR A 476 -4.12 18.73 2.40
N LEU A 477 -3.95 18.23 1.16
CA LEU A 477 -4.22 16.84 0.84
C LEU A 477 -3.11 15.92 1.36
N SER A 478 -3.44 14.65 1.59
CA SER A 478 -2.46 13.60 1.88
C SER A 478 -2.17 12.77 0.63
N LEU A 479 -1.00 12.14 0.57
CA LEU A 479 -0.62 11.28 -0.56
C LEU A 479 -1.43 9.98 -0.61
N ASN A 480 -1.93 9.50 0.54
CA ASN A 480 -2.78 8.31 0.64
C ASN A 480 -4.26 8.57 0.30
N ARG A 481 -4.65 9.84 0.05
CA ARG A 481 -6.04 10.15 -0.29
C ARG A 481 -6.45 9.47 -1.60
N SER A 482 -7.61 8.80 -1.58
CA SER A 482 -8.15 8.11 -2.74
C SER A 482 -8.47 9.07 -3.88
N ALA A 483 -8.09 8.69 -5.10
CA ALA A 483 -8.35 9.46 -6.30
C ALA A 483 -9.85 9.70 -6.54
N ASP A 484 -10.69 8.74 -6.16
CA ASP A 484 -12.15 8.82 -6.30
C ASP A 484 -12.80 9.89 -5.40
N THR A 485 -12.08 10.37 -4.37
CA THR A 485 -12.58 11.37 -3.42
C THR A 485 -12.17 12.79 -3.75
N LEU A 486 -11.51 12.98 -4.91
CA LEU A 486 -11.05 14.28 -5.37
C LEU A 486 -12.17 14.98 -6.14
N SER A 487 -12.34 16.27 -5.88
CA SER A 487 -13.15 17.14 -6.74
C SER A 487 -12.52 17.29 -8.13
N GLY A 488 -13.32 17.66 -9.13
CA GLY A 488 -12.83 17.91 -10.49
C GLY A 488 -11.67 18.91 -10.54
N GLY A 489 -11.75 20.00 -9.78
CA GLY A 489 -10.69 20.99 -9.67
C GLY A 489 -9.41 20.46 -9.00
N GLU A 490 -9.53 19.64 -7.95
CA GLU A 490 -8.36 18.98 -7.32
C GLU A 490 -7.68 18.02 -8.30
N ALA A 491 -8.45 17.16 -8.98
CA ALA A 491 -7.92 16.22 -9.96
C ALA A 491 -7.21 16.94 -11.12
N GLN A 492 -7.79 18.04 -11.61
CA GLN A 492 -7.20 18.87 -12.65
C GLN A 492 -5.86 19.47 -12.20
N ARG A 493 -5.79 20.02 -10.99
CA ARG A 493 -4.56 20.61 -10.44
C ARG A 493 -3.48 19.57 -10.15
N ILE A 494 -3.87 18.37 -9.73
CA ILE A 494 -2.94 17.23 -9.59
C ILE A 494 -2.32 16.88 -10.95
N ARG A 495 -3.15 16.80 -12.00
CA ARG A 495 -2.68 16.53 -13.36
C ARG A 495 -1.75 17.64 -13.85
N LEU A 496 -2.10 18.91 -13.61
CA LEU A 496 -1.22 20.04 -13.91
C LEU A 496 0.14 19.92 -13.20
N ALA A 497 0.16 19.64 -11.90
CA ALA A 497 1.40 19.47 -11.14
C ALA A 497 2.26 18.31 -11.67
N SER A 498 1.63 17.18 -12.03
CA SER A 498 2.32 16.04 -12.65
C SER A 498 2.96 16.42 -13.99
N GLN A 499 2.24 17.16 -14.85
CA GLN A 499 2.76 17.59 -16.15
C GLN A 499 3.91 18.61 -16.04
N VAL A 500 3.84 19.53 -15.08
CA VAL A 500 4.94 20.46 -14.80
C VAL A 500 6.18 19.68 -14.32
N GLY A 501 5.98 18.65 -13.50
CA GLY A 501 7.05 17.78 -13.01
C GLY A 501 7.74 16.94 -14.09
N ALA A 502 7.09 16.70 -15.23
CA ALA A 502 7.65 15.92 -16.33
C ALA A 502 8.77 16.66 -17.10
N GLY A 503 8.89 17.99 -16.95
CA GLY A 503 9.97 18.78 -17.56
C GLY A 503 9.98 18.76 -19.09
N LEU A 504 8.82 18.55 -19.72
CA LEU A 504 8.70 18.48 -21.17
C LEU A 504 8.87 19.88 -21.79
N VAL A 505 9.63 19.95 -22.88
CA VAL A 505 9.88 21.19 -23.64
C VAL A 505 9.27 21.06 -25.03
N GLY A 506 8.71 22.17 -25.55
CA GLY A 506 8.12 22.19 -26.88
C GLY A 506 6.77 21.46 -26.98
N VAL A 507 6.06 21.34 -25.85
CA VAL A 507 4.71 20.78 -25.77
C VAL A 507 3.69 21.92 -25.67
N MET A 508 2.54 21.74 -26.30
CA MET A 508 1.40 22.64 -26.19
C MET A 508 0.43 22.11 -25.13
N TYR A 509 0.26 22.86 -24.04
CA TYR A 509 -0.72 22.53 -23.01
C TYR A 509 -2.05 23.24 -23.28
N VAL A 510 -3.14 22.49 -23.30
CA VAL A 510 -4.50 23.01 -23.44
C VAL A 510 -5.26 22.75 -22.14
N LEU A 511 -5.58 23.82 -21.41
CA LEU A 511 -6.19 23.75 -20.08
C LEU A 511 -7.66 24.21 -20.12
N ASP A 512 -8.53 23.48 -19.42
CA ASP A 512 -9.96 23.81 -19.33
C ASP A 512 -10.29 24.52 -18.02
N GLU A 513 -10.26 25.85 -18.02
CA GLU A 513 -10.63 26.69 -16.86
C GLU A 513 -9.98 26.25 -15.50
N PRO A 514 -8.63 26.31 -15.39
CA PRO A 514 -7.89 25.74 -14.25
C PRO A 514 -8.12 26.46 -12.91
N SER A 515 -8.83 27.60 -12.91
CA SER A 515 -9.23 28.35 -11.71
C SER A 515 -10.47 27.79 -11.01
N ILE A 516 -11.16 26.79 -11.59
CA ILE A 516 -12.37 26.23 -10.99
C ILE A 516 -12.07 25.59 -9.62
N GLY A 517 -12.92 25.91 -8.64
CA GLY A 517 -12.79 25.41 -7.27
C GLY A 517 -11.52 25.90 -6.56
N LEU A 518 -10.91 26.98 -7.05
CA LEU A 518 -9.77 27.63 -6.43
C LEU A 518 -10.20 28.91 -5.72
N HIS A 519 -9.67 29.16 -4.53
CA HIS A 519 -9.93 30.41 -3.83
C HIS A 519 -9.20 31.58 -4.51
N GLN A 520 -9.79 32.77 -4.53
CA GLN A 520 -9.22 33.94 -5.24
C GLN A 520 -7.77 34.26 -4.83
N ARG A 521 -7.42 34.01 -3.56
CA ARG A 521 -6.05 34.18 -3.04
C ARG A 521 -5.02 33.30 -3.76
N ASP A 522 -5.41 32.10 -4.17
CA ASP A 522 -4.49 31.11 -4.73
C ASP A 522 -4.37 31.25 -6.26
N ASN A 523 -5.22 32.06 -6.90
CA ASN A 523 -5.19 32.28 -8.35
C ASN A 523 -3.85 32.85 -8.83
N GLN A 524 -3.24 33.73 -8.04
CA GLN A 524 -1.92 34.27 -8.39
C GLN A 524 -0.85 33.18 -8.45
N ARG A 525 -0.88 32.20 -7.52
CA ARG A 525 0.07 31.08 -7.50
C ARG A 525 -0.10 30.16 -8.70
N LEU A 526 -1.35 29.93 -9.11
CA LEU A 526 -1.66 29.19 -10.33
C LEU A 526 -1.09 29.91 -11.56
N LEU A 527 -1.32 31.22 -11.69
CA LEU A 527 -0.78 32.03 -12.79
C LEU A 527 0.74 31.99 -12.84
N ASP A 528 1.41 32.15 -11.70
CA ASP A 528 2.87 32.07 -11.61
C ASP A 528 3.38 30.69 -12.07
N THR A 529 2.63 29.63 -11.75
CA THR A 529 2.96 28.25 -12.18
C THR A 529 2.77 28.08 -13.68
N LEU A 530 1.70 28.61 -14.28
CA LEU A 530 1.47 28.58 -15.72
C LEU A 530 2.53 29.38 -16.49
N VAL A 531 3.00 30.50 -15.93
CA VAL A 531 4.08 31.31 -16.51
C VAL A 531 5.42 30.57 -16.44
N ARG A 532 5.69 29.79 -15.39
CA ARG A 532 6.89 28.93 -15.30
C ARG A 532 6.88 27.73 -16.25
N LEU A 533 5.69 27.32 -16.69
CA LEU A 533 5.50 26.24 -17.66
C LEU A 533 5.89 26.69 -19.08
N ARG A 534 5.94 28.01 -19.32
CA ARG A 534 6.47 28.63 -20.54
C ARG A 534 7.99 28.68 -20.49
#